data_AF-A2E4T5-F1
#
_entry.id   AF-A2E4T5-F1
#
_cell.length_a   1.000
_cell.length_b   1.000
_cell.length_c   1.000
_cell.angle_alpha   90.00
_cell.angle_beta   90.00
_cell.angle_gamma   90.00
#
_symmetry.space_group_name_H-M   'P 1'
#
loop_
_entity.id
_entity.type
_entity.pdbx_description
1 polymer ?
#
loop_
_entity_poly.entity_id
_entity_poly.type
_entity_poly.pdbx_seq_one_letter_code
_entity_poly.pdbx_strand_id
1 'polypeptide(L)'
;MIEFHINDIARKSTIVFWPPIVYPSSKHVSPIYYFLLLLIKSSKKPEKILSWIICDLFPTQWTVSTQKPPLYAISLLKGENKVVNYAILDEERVLHVYTPKQNSSYGYKSLFAERTSRAKITDEGKLNIYGPIGNLVQKLELNEPKLSKFWEQVYSSSPPHFFSFLTEIALPYPSLLYQSIYRQIVHVDLIPVHAFSKPGVIKPENYSDLLKSLFTIGFYSQKFIPIVSTIILSVYEIPTVTAEYVSSPLCIVHHIAPALLSAINNKEFIEFKDKIINYIKSKEKFNILEKPEELGKTFFTTMKYILDAASLLPMSIRQIASLISTFATIRFNSRNDLITILSDFYSSLFTDFCLKDKDFNVTEVRKLVYMTFKYNKLIPKYSFPGWNERIEKKFVPLIHKLVFELAKPINNVEYQAPSLKKLDESLGCIVGIIVKNQKSILKEVNELESGKFRTTCLSWLFASSLVLQFDFLENDDVKAAKAPPMIGLSPLFMDKKRSLFFSALSLGIDCTKFLNDDQQTDETEQKPINVYDENGEQQNIEETEQTENENEIKNEINDVQSNDDFVAYDSVSSSSTTSVFDYPFAEPIVDKRAAFVDYPIVNQEQSDISDFSSSDV
;
A
#
# COMPACT_ATOMS: atom_id res chain seq x y z
N MET A 1 -22.16 5.83 -20.66
CA MET A 1 -21.99 7.18 -21.25
C MET A 1 -22.30 8.29 -20.23
N ILE A 2 -21.85 8.15 -18.97
CA ILE A 2 -21.51 9.31 -18.13
C ILE A 2 -19.99 9.30 -18.12
N GLU A 3 -19.39 9.82 -19.19
CA GLU A 3 -17.94 9.97 -19.21
C GLU A 3 -17.61 11.15 -18.31
N PHE A 4 -17.37 10.83 -17.05
CA PHE A 4 -17.08 11.82 -16.01
C PHE A 4 -15.76 12.52 -16.41
N HIS A 5 -15.87 13.73 -16.96
CA HIS A 5 -14.75 14.66 -17.16
C HIS A 5 -14.24 15.22 -15.81
N ILE A 6 -13.98 14.30 -14.87
CA ILE A 6 -13.03 14.48 -13.79
C ILE A 6 -11.68 14.67 -14.49
N ASN A 7 -11.23 15.92 -14.58
CA ASN A 7 -9.91 16.28 -15.08
C ASN A 7 -8.85 15.52 -14.27
N ASP A 8 -7.70 15.19 -14.85
CA ASP A 8 -6.64 14.41 -14.21
C ASP A 8 -6.22 14.93 -12.83
N ILE A 9 -6.32 16.24 -12.59
CA ILE A 9 -6.12 16.87 -11.27
C ILE A 9 -7.08 16.26 -10.24
N ALA A 10 -8.37 16.21 -10.55
CA ALA A 10 -9.42 15.70 -9.68
C ALA A 10 -9.38 14.16 -9.54
N ARG A 11 -8.84 13.45 -10.54
CA ARG A 11 -8.55 12.01 -10.45
C ARG A 11 -7.42 11.74 -9.46
N LYS A 12 -6.29 12.42 -9.65
CA LYS A 12 -5.09 12.29 -8.81
C LYS A 12 -5.39 12.60 -7.35
N SER A 13 -6.12 13.67 -7.07
CA SER A 13 -6.49 14.02 -5.70
C SER A 13 -7.42 13.00 -5.03
N THR A 14 -8.37 12.42 -5.78
CA THR A 14 -9.24 11.35 -5.25
C THR A 14 -8.43 10.09 -4.90
N ILE A 15 -7.35 9.82 -5.63
CA ILE A 15 -6.50 8.62 -5.46
C ILE A 15 -5.43 8.79 -4.38
N VAL A 16 -4.84 9.99 -4.25
CA VAL A 16 -3.68 10.24 -3.38
C VAL A 16 -4.06 10.60 -1.95
N PHE A 17 -5.23 11.21 -1.72
CA PHE A 17 -5.65 11.65 -0.39
C PHE A 17 -6.63 10.68 0.29
N TRP A 18 -6.48 10.53 1.61
CA TRP A 18 -7.54 9.99 2.48
C TRP A 18 -7.86 11.01 3.59
N PRO A 19 -9.13 11.42 3.76
CA PRO A 19 -10.32 11.03 2.99
C PRO A 19 -10.24 11.40 1.50
N PRO A 20 -10.94 10.69 0.59
CA PRO A 20 -10.84 10.96 -0.84
C PRO A 20 -11.58 12.26 -1.19
N ILE A 21 -10.90 13.17 -1.91
CA ILE A 21 -11.44 14.50 -2.23
C ILE A 21 -11.85 14.57 -3.71
N VAL A 22 -13.15 14.68 -3.96
CA VAL A 22 -13.72 14.90 -5.30
C VAL A 22 -13.76 16.39 -5.60
N TYR A 23 -12.84 16.86 -6.46
CA TYR A 23 -12.77 18.28 -6.82
C TYR A 23 -13.84 18.64 -7.87
N PRO A 24 -14.54 19.79 -7.71
CA PRO A 24 -15.53 20.26 -8.67
C PRO A 24 -14.84 20.83 -9.94
N SER A 25 -14.32 19.96 -10.80
CA SER A 25 -13.67 20.33 -12.07
C SER A 25 -14.63 21.03 -13.06
N SER A 26 -15.93 20.89 -12.86
CA SER A 26 -16.97 21.62 -13.61
C SER A 26 -18.19 21.89 -12.73
N LYS A 27 -19.03 22.84 -13.16
CA LYS A 27 -20.33 23.17 -12.55
C LYS A 27 -21.31 21.98 -12.45
N HIS A 28 -21.04 20.88 -13.17
CA HIS A 28 -21.88 19.68 -13.18
C HIS A 28 -21.43 18.61 -12.19
N VAL A 29 -20.19 18.66 -11.67
CA VAL A 29 -19.69 17.67 -10.70
C VAL A 29 -20.53 17.68 -9.42
N SER A 30 -20.75 18.86 -8.83
CA SER A 30 -21.49 19.00 -7.56
C SER A 30 -22.94 18.52 -7.65
N PRO A 31 -23.75 18.91 -8.67
CA PRO A 31 -25.10 18.37 -8.84
C PRO A 31 -25.15 16.85 -9.05
N ILE A 32 -24.22 16.28 -9.84
CA ILE A 32 -24.19 14.82 -10.06
C ILE A 32 -23.79 14.10 -8.76
N TYR A 33 -22.79 14.61 -8.04
CA TYR A 33 -22.35 14.05 -6.76
C TYR A 33 -23.49 14.04 -5.73
N TYR A 34 -24.22 15.17 -5.60
CA TYR A 34 -25.40 15.26 -4.75
C TYR A 34 -26.55 14.33 -5.19
N PHE A 35 -26.77 14.19 -6.50
CA PHE A 35 -27.74 13.23 -7.04
C PHE A 35 -27.38 11.78 -6.66
N LEU A 36 -26.10 11.39 -6.74
CA LEU A 36 -25.64 10.06 -6.31
C LEU A 36 -25.85 9.84 -4.81
N LEU A 37 -25.58 10.84 -3.97
CA LEU A 37 -25.88 10.77 -2.52
C LEU A 37 -27.37 10.56 -2.25
N LEU A 38 -28.25 11.32 -2.92
CA LEU A 38 -29.71 11.15 -2.80
C LEU A 38 -30.18 9.77 -3.30
N LEU A 39 -29.58 9.27 -4.39
CA LEU A 39 -29.89 7.95 -4.96
C LEU A 39 -29.55 6.83 -3.97
N ILE A 40 -28.38 6.90 -3.33
CA ILE A 40 -27.96 5.97 -2.28
C ILE A 40 -28.89 6.09 -1.06
N LYS A 41 -29.11 7.31 -0.53
CA LYS A 41 -29.95 7.56 0.66
C LYS A 41 -31.40 7.09 0.50
N SER A 42 -31.96 7.22 -0.70
CA SER A 42 -33.36 6.85 -1.00
C SER A 42 -33.53 5.37 -1.34
N SER A 43 -32.43 4.60 -1.42
CA SER A 43 -32.46 3.20 -1.84
C SER A 43 -32.75 2.25 -0.70
N LYS A 44 -33.56 1.22 -0.98
CA LYS A 44 -33.71 0.05 -0.10
C LYS A 44 -32.49 -0.90 -0.13
N LYS A 45 -31.56 -0.65 -1.06
CA LYS A 45 -30.35 -1.47 -1.34
C LYS A 45 -29.18 -0.56 -1.75
N PRO A 46 -28.67 0.29 -0.84
CA PRO A 46 -27.59 1.24 -1.14
C PRO A 46 -26.31 0.56 -1.63
N GLU A 47 -26.01 -0.65 -1.13
CA GLU A 47 -24.87 -1.47 -1.51
C GLU A 47 -24.85 -1.80 -3.02
N LYS A 48 -26.02 -1.95 -3.63
CA LYS A 48 -26.12 -2.21 -5.08
C LYS A 48 -25.83 -0.98 -5.93
N ILE A 49 -26.17 0.21 -5.44
CA ILE A 49 -25.85 1.47 -6.14
C ILE A 49 -24.36 1.76 -6.01
N LEU A 50 -23.78 1.53 -4.82
CA LEU A 50 -22.33 1.61 -4.64
C LEU A 50 -21.59 0.62 -5.55
N SER A 51 -22.07 -0.62 -5.66
CA SER A 51 -21.52 -1.60 -6.61
C SER A 51 -21.64 -1.16 -8.07
N TRP A 52 -22.75 -0.54 -8.48
CA TRP A 52 -22.91 0.02 -9.84
C TRP A 52 -21.93 1.18 -10.10
N ILE A 53 -21.78 2.11 -9.13
CA ILE A 53 -20.79 3.20 -9.20
C ILE A 53 -19.37 2.64 -9.33
N ILE A 54 -19.07 1.57 -8.58
CA ILE A 54 -17.75 0.92 -8.58
C ILE A 54 -17.43 0.19 -9.89
N CYS A 55 -18.42 -0.44 -10.51
CA CYS A 55 -18.24 -1.29 -11.70
C CYS A 55 -18.41 -0.56 -13.04
N ASP A 56 -19.26 0.48 -13.09
CA ASP A 56 -19.81 0.98 -14.36
C ASP A 56 -19.63 2.50 -14.56
N LEU A 57 -19.19 3.27 -13.54
CA LEU A 57 -18.99 4.73 -13.65
C LEU A 57 -17.64 5.12 -14.25
N PHE A 58 -16.64 4.24 -14.15
CA PHE A 58 -15.25 4.52 -14.50
C PHE A 58 -14.66 3.43 -15.40
N PRO A 59 -13.76 3.78 -16.34
CA PRO A 59 -13.02 2.79 -17.11
C PRO A 59 -12.15 1.91 -16.21
N THR A 60 -11.94 0.68 -16.66
CA THR A 60 -11.21 -0.36 -15.92
C THR A 60 -9.69 -0.22 -16.04
N GLN A 61 -9.23 0.46 -17.08
CA GLN A 61 -7.83 0.79 -17.35
C GLN A 61 -7.74 2.26 -17.75
N TRP A 62 -6.76 2.98 -17.19
CA TRP A 62 -6.63 4.43 -17.38
C TRP A 62 -5.53 4.79 -18.36
N THR A 63 -4.42 4.07 -18.36
CA THR A 63 -3.36 4.27 -19.35
C THR A 63 -3.58 3.37 -20.57
N VAL A 64 -3.81 3.98 -21.73
CA VAL A 64 -3.73 3.28 -23.03
C VAL A 64 -2.25 3.08 -23.39
N SER A 65 -1.57 2.14 -22.72
CA SER A 65 -0.26 1.61 -23.11
C SER A 65 0.90 2.63 -23.27
N THR A 66 0.80 3.83 -22.68
CA THR A 66 1.79 4.90 -22.90
C THR A 66 3.04 4.81 -22.02
N GLN A 67 2.96 4.23 -20.82
CA GLN A 67 4.15 3.93 -20.01
C GLN A 67 4.65 2.53 -20.34
N LYS A 68 5.55 2.46 -21.32
CA LYS A 68 6.30 1.23 -21.61
C LYS A 68 7.04 0.77 -20.35
N PRO A 69 7.15 -0.54 -20.09
CA PRO A 69 8.04 -1.03 -19.06
C PRO A 69 9.48 -0.59 -19.41
N PRO A 70 10.30 -0.13 -18.44
CA PRO A 70 11.63 0.40 -18.74
C PRO A 70 12.59 -0.68 -19.27
N LEU A 71 12.27 -1.93 -18.93
CA LEU A 71 12.89 -3.12 -19.49
C LEU A 71 11.82 -3.97 -20.18
N TYR A 72 12.12 -4.37 -21.41
CA TYR A 72 11.36 -5.35 -22.15
C TYR A 72 11.69 -6.78 -21.76
N ALA A 73 12.97 -7.08 -21.49
CA ALA A 73 13.44 -8.43 -21.13
C ALA A 73 14.63 -8.40 -20.17
N ILE A 74 14.76 -9.47 -19.38
CA ILE A 74 15.93 -9.73 -18.52
C ILE A 74 16.16 -11.24 -18.40
N SER A 75 17.39 -11.72 -18.44
CA SER A 75 17.67 -13.15 -18.20
C SER A 75 19.09 -13.38 -17.72
N LEU A 76 19.28 -14.42 -16.93
CA LEU A 76 20.60 -14.95 -16.63
C LEU A 76 21.17 -15.64 -17.87
N LEU A 77 22.43 -15.37 -18.16
CA LEU A 77 23.22 -16.07 -19.17
C LEU A 77 23.98 -17.21 -18.51
N LYS A 78 24.09 -18.32 -19.23
CA LYS A 78 24.91 -19.46 -18.85
C LYS A 78 26.38 -19.04 -18.91
N GLY A 79 26.99 -18.88 -17.75
CA GLY A 79 28.37 -18.40 -17.62
C GLY A 79 29.41 -19.51 -17.80
N GLU A 80 30.51 -19.17 -18.46
CA GLU A 80 31.76 -19.91 -18.29
C GLU A 80 32.28 -19.71 -16.85
N ASN A 81 32.93 -20.74 -16.29
CA ASN A 81 33.53 -20.70 -14.94
C ASN A 81 32.61 -20.23 -13.80
N LYS A 82 31.29 -20.49 -13.89
CA LYS A 82 30.25 -20.13 -12.90
C LYS A 82 30.03 -18.61 -12.71
N VAL A 83 30.54 -17.75 -13.60
CA VAL A 83 30.28 -16.30 -13.52
C VAL A 83 28.89 -16.00 -14.08
N VAL A 84 27.95 -15.63 -13.21
CA VAL A 84 26.57 -15.32 -13.63
C VAL A 84 26.50 -13.94 -14.27
N ASN A 85 26.21 -13.90 -15.57
CA ASN A 85 26.00 -12.66 -16.32
C ASN A 85 24.51 -12.41 -16.56
N TYR A 86 24.12 -11.15 -16.70
CA TYR A 86 22.76 -10.74 -17.07
C TYR A 86 22.71 -10.24 -18.51
N ALA A 87 21.72 -10.66 -19.29
CA ALA A 87 21.28 -9.96 -20.50
C ALA A 87 20.01 -9.16 -20.18
N ILE A 88 19.96 -7.91 -20.63
CA ILE A 88 18.87 -6.97 -20.36
C ILE A 88 18.52 -6.23 -21.65
N LEU A 89 17.24 -6.12 -21.99
CA LEU A 89 16.75 -5.30 -23.11
C LEU A 89 15.91 -4.15 -22.57
N ASP A 90 16.33 -2.91 -22.82
CA ASP A 90 15.64 -1.71 -22.35
C ASP A 90 14.57 -1.16 -23.31
N GLU A 91 13.86 -0.13 -22.86
CA GLU A 91 12.80 0.56 -23.61
C GLU A 91 13.24 1.16 -24.97
N GLU A 92 14.54 1.43 -25.16
CA GLU A 92 15.12 1.91 -26.42
C GLU A 92 15.52 0.78 -27.39
N ARG A 93 15.35 -0.48 -26.96
CA ARG A 93 15.83 -1.72 -27.57
C ARG A 93 17.36 -1.83 -27.59
N VAL A 94 18.05 -1.28 -26.59
CA VAL A 94 19.48 -1.54 -26.36
C VAL A 94 19.61 -2.82 -25.53
N LEU A 95 20.36 -3.78 -26.06
CA LEU A 95 20.78 -4.98 -25.35
C LEU A 95 22.01 -4.66 -24.52
N HIS A 96 21.88 -4.72 -23.21
CA HIS A 96 22.98 -4.63 -22.26
C HIS A 96 23.38 -6.04 -21.80
N VAL A 97 24.68 -6.33 -21.75
CA VAL A 97 25.21 -7.51 -21.05
C VAL A 97 26.02 -7.06 -19.85
N TYR A 98 25.63 -7.50 -18.67
CA TYR A 98 26.22 -7.11 -17.39
C TYR A 98 26.94 -8.29 -16.74
N THR A 99 28.14 -8.03 -16.20
CA THR A 99 28.89 -8.98 -15.36
C THR A 99 29.10 -8.41 -13.94
N PRO A 100 29.06 -9.22 -12.86
CA PRO A 100 29.33 -8.76 -11.51
C PRO A 100 30.73 -8.15 -11.42
N LYS A 101 30.88 -7.02 -10.72
CA LYS A 101 32.21 -6.47 -10.43
C LYS A 101 32.93 -7.41 -9.45
N GLN A 102 34.14 -7.86 -9.84
CA GLN A 102 35.01 -8.60 -8.91
C GLN A 102 35.22 -7.77 -7.64
N ASN A 103 35.16 -8.44 -6.48
CA ASN A 103 35.32 -7.85 -5.14
C ASN A 103 34.30 -6.76 -4.76
N SER A 104 33.16 -6.66 -5.44
CA SER A 104 32.04 -5.82 -4.97
C SER A 104 30.77 -6.64 -4.79
N SER A 105 30.21 -6.59 -3.57
CA SER A 105 28.84 -7.05 -3.29
C SER A 105 27.77 -6.15 -3.93
N TYR A 106 28.14 -4.99 -4.46
CA TYR A 106 27.23 -3.98 -5.00
C TYR A 106 27.75 -3.41 -6.33
N GLY A 107 27.48 -4.14 -7.42
CA GLY A 107 27.51 -3.53 -8.75
C GLY A 107 27.83 -4.47 -9.89
N TYR A 108 27.26 -4.13 -11.05
CA TYR A 108 27.62 -4.71 -12.33
C TYR A 108 28.54 -3.78 -13.11
N LYS A 109 29.34 -4.35 -14.00
CA LYS A 109 29.97 -3.65 -15.13
C LYS A 109 29.21 -4.03 -16.39
N SER A 110 28.79 -3.04 -17.19
CA SER A 110 28.33 -3.34 -18.55
C SER A 110 29.55 -3.77 -19.37
N LEU A 111 29.44 -4.95 -19.98
CA LEU A 111 30.41 -5.48 -20.94
C LEU A 111 30.03 -5.11 -22.37
N PHE A 112 28.77 -4.82 -22.60
CA PHE A 112 28.17 -4.69 -23.92
C PHE A 112 26.90 -3.84 -23.83
N ALA A 113 26.71 -2.92 -24.79
CA ALA A 113 25.49 -2.14 -24.95
C ALA A 113 25.33 -1.74 -26.42
N GLU A 114 24.45 -2.42 -27.16
CA GLU A 114 24.14 -2.08 -28.56
C GLU A 114 22.65 -2.14 -28.86
N ARG A 115 22.20 -1.33 -29.82
CA ARG A 115 20.81 -1.31 -30.27
C ARG A 115 20.46 -2.53 -31.10
N THR A 116 19.26 -3.06 -30.90
CA THR A 116 18.80 -4.34 -31.46
C THR A 116 17.43 -4.20 -32.13
N SER A 117 17.12 -5.12 -33.06
CA SER A 117 15.88 -5.07 -33.85
C SER A 117 15.07 -6.36 -33.82
N ARG A 118 15.74 -7.51 -33.64
CA ARG A 118 15.15 -8.85 -33.63
C ARG A 118 16.04 -9.83 -32.88
N ALA A 119 15.45 -10.89 -32.37
CA ALA A 119 16.13 -12.11 -31.97
C ALA A 119 15.66 -13.29 -32.84
N LYS A 120 16.47 -14.34 -32.95
CA LYS A 120 16.09 -15.61 -33.56
C LYS A 120 16.67 -16.78 -32.77
N ILE A 121 15.88 -17.81 -32.52
CA ILE A 121 16.37 -19.05 -31.91
C ILE A 121 17.11 -19.90 -32.97
N THR A 122 18.25 -20.47 -32.61
CA THR A 122 19.00 -21.43 -33.45
C THR A 122 18.51 -22.86 -33.22
N ASP A 123 18.87 -23.77 -34.12
CA ASP A 123 18.52 -25.20 -33.99
C ASP A 123 19.13 -25.85 -32.72
N GLU A 124 20.21 -25.26 -32.18
CA GLU A 124 20.83 -25.61 -30.89
C GLU A 124 20.11 -25.01 -29.66
N GLY A 125 19.04 -24.24 -29.84
CA GLY A 125 18.30 -23.55 -28.77
C GLY A 125 18.97 -22.27 -28.23
N LYS A 126 20.12 -21.88 -28.77
CA LYS A 126 20.80 -20.61 -28.48
C LYS A 126 20.09 -19.45 -29.16
N LEU A 127 20.27 -18.25 -28.64
CA LEU A 127 19.57 -17.05 -29.09
C LEU A 127 20.53 -16.12 -29.85
N ASN A 128 20.28 -15.90 -31.13
CA ASN A 128 21.00 -14.92 -31.95
C ASN A 128 20.26 -13.58 -31.90
N ILE A 129 20.91 -12.52 -31.42
CA ILE A 129 20.38 -11.15 -31.43
C ILE A 129 20.96 -10.39 -32.61
N TYR A 130 20.14 -9.62 -33.32
CA TYR A 130 20.54 -8.85 -34.50
C TYR A 130 20.24 -7.35 -34.37
N GLY A 131 21.08 -6.54 -35.00
CA GLY A 131 21.02 -5.08 -35.01
C GLY A 131 19.99 -4.54 -36.00
N PRO A 132 19.78 -3.21 -36.05
CA PRO A 132 18.87 -2.56 -37.02
C PRO A 132 19.18 -2.87 -38.48
N ILE A 133 20.46 -3.09 -38.80
CA ILE A 133 20.94 -3.39 -40.18
C ILE A 133 20.87 -4.91 -40.46
N GLY A 134 20.38 -5.72 -39.52
CA GLY A 134 20.25 -7.17 -39.64
C GLY A 134 21.56 -7.95 -39.43
N ASN A 135 22.67 -7.27 -39.13
CA ASN A 135 23.92 -7.86 -38.66
C ASN A 135 23.72 -8.64 -37.35
N LEU A 136 24.47 -9.72 -37.16
CA LEU A 136 24.51 -10.41 -35.87
C LEU A 136 25.23 -9.52 -34.86
N VAL A 137 24.58 -9.24 -33.74
CA VAL A 137 25.06 -8.36 -32.68
C VAL A 137 25.63 -9.19 -31.53
N GLN A 138 24.89 -10.19 -31.05
CA GLN A 138 25.36 -11.06 -29.98
C GLN A 138 24.74 -12.46 -30.06
N LYS A 139 25.47 -13.48 -29.62
CA LYS A 139 24.95 -14.82 -29.34
C LYS A 139 24.78 -14.99 -27.84
N LEU A 140 23.59 -15.39 -27.39
CA LEU A 140 23.27 -15.60 -25.99
C LEU A 140 22.88 -17.06 -25.75
N GLU A 141 23.49 -17.68 -24.74
CA GLU A 141 23.01 -18.95 -24.17
C GLU A 141 22.38 -18.62 -22.82
N LEU A 142 21.07 -18.75 -22.72
CA LEU A 142 20.30 -18.43 -21.50
C LEU A 142 20.44 -19.57 -20.50
N ASN A 143 20.45 -19.25 -19.19
CA ASN A 143 20.47 -20.29 -18.15
C ASN A 143 19.16 -21.11 -18.17
N GLU A 144 18.04 -20.48 -18.49
CA GLU A 144 16.77 -21.14 -18.79
C GLU A 144 16.44 -21.08 -20.31
N PRO A 145 16.63 -22.17 -21.08
CA PRO A 145 16.36 -22.19 -22.52
C PRO A 145 14.90 -21.90 -22.92
N LYS A 146 13.95 -22.03 -22.00
CA LYS A 146 12.53 -21.73 -22.24
C LYS A 146 12.29 -20.24 -22.51
N LEU A 147 13.12 -19.36 -21.93
CA LEU A 147 13.02 -17.92 -22.12
C LEU A 147 13.38 -17.47 -23.54
N SER A 148 14.11 -18.28 -24.32
CA SER A 148 14.48 -17.96 -25.71
C SER A 148 13.26 -17.63 -26.58
N LYS A 149 12.11 -18.27 -26.33
CA LYS A 149 10.84 -17.98 -27.01
C LYS A 149 10.28 -16.60 -26.65
N PHE A 150 10.34 -16.21 -25.38
CA PHE A 150 9.91 -14.87 -24.95
C PHE A 150 10.84 -13.79 -25.51
N TRP A 151 12.16 -14.04 -25.56
CA TRP A 151 13.14 -13.14 -26.19
C TRP A 151 12.93 -12.98 -27.70
N GLU A 152 12.49 -14.01 -28.41
CA GLU A 152 12.10 -13.89 -29.83
C GLU A 152 10.81 -13.06 -29.97
N GLN A 153 9.81 -13.31 -29.13
CA GLN A 153 8.52 -12.60 -29.12
C GLN A 153 8.62 -11.13 -28.68
N VAL A 154 9.64 -10.73 -27.91
CA VAL A 154 9.75 -9.37 -27.36
C VAL A 154 9.94 -8.27 -28.41
N TYR A 155 10.37 -8.63 -29.62
CA TYR A 155 10.49 -7.70 -30.75
C TYR A 155 9.22 -7.58 -31.58
N SER A 156 8.21 -8.42 -31.33
CA SER A 156 6.94 -8.46 -32.06
C SER A 156 6.00 -7.29 -31.70
N SER A 157 4.82 -7.26 -32.33
CA SER A 157 3.74 -6.32 -32.01
C SER A 157 3.04 -6.62 -30.68
N SER A 158 3.20 -7.82 -30.12
CA SER A 158 2.62 -8.24 -28.84
C SER A 158 3.72 -8.86 -27.96
N PRO A 159 4.60 -8.03 -27.37
CA PRO A 159 5.67 -8.52 -26.52
C PRO A 159 5.10 -9.16 -25.23
N PRO A 160 5.74 -10.22 -24.69
CA PRO A 160 5.33 -10.80 -23.42
C PRO A 160 5.57 -9.81 -22.27
N HIS A 161 4.68 -9.81 -21.27
CA HIS A 161 4.80 -8.95 -20.09
C HIS A 161 6.14 -9.18 -19.36
N PHE A 162 6.75 -8.12 -18.84
CA PHE A 162 8.10 -8.15 -18.23
C PHE A 162 8.30 -9.26 -17.18
N PHE A 163 7.28 -9.56 -16.37
CA PHE A 163 7.36 -10.64 -15.36
C PHE A 163 7.50 -12.05 -15.96
N SER A 164 7.22 -12.25 -17.27
CA SER A 164 7.49 -13.51 -17.99
C SER A 164 8.99 -13.88 -18.00
N PHE A 165 9.85 -12.88 -17.83
CA PHE A 165 11.30 -13.02 -17.81
C PHE A 165 11.89 -13.23 -16.41
N LEU A 166 11.11 -13.00 -15.34
CA LEU A 166 11.55 -13.12 -13.94
C LEU A 166 11.34 -14.54 -13.40
N THR A 167 11.93 -15.54 -14.05
CA THR A 167 11.93 -16.94 -13.58
C THR A 167 13.10 -17.28 -12.66
N GLU A 168 14.25 -16.63 -12.85
CA GLU A 168 15.47 -16.83 -12.07
C GLU A 168 16.24 -15.49 -11.94
N ILE A 169 16.88 -15.28 -10.80
CA ILE A 169 17.71 -14.10 -10.50
C ILE A 169 18.93 -14.51 -9.66
N ALA A 170 20.04 -13.79 -9.82
CA ALA A 170 21.24 -13.93 -8.99
C ALA A 170 21.58 -12.56 -8.38
N LEU A 171 22.18 -12.55 -7.19
CA LEU A 171 22.64 -11.32 -6.54
C LEU A 171 24.07 -10.95 -6.98
N PRO A 172 24.44 -9.66 -6.99
CA PRO A 172 23.60 -8.47 -6.77
C PRO A 172 22.54 -8.29 -7.88
N TYR A 173 21.63 -7.33 -7.79
CA TYR A 173 20.71 -7.04 -8.92
C TYR A 173 21.22 -5.85 -9.78
N PRO A 174 21.05 -5.88 -11.11
CA PRO A 174 21.32 -4.74 -11.98
C PRO A 174 20.41 -3.54 -11.65
N SER A 175 20.92 -2.32 -11.72
CA SER A 175 20.15 -1.10 -11.38
C SER A 175 18.90 -0.90 -12.24
N LEU A 176 18.95 -1.26 -13.52
CA LEU A 176 17.79 -1.21 -14.43
C LEU A 176 16.64 -2.15 -13.99
N LEU A 177 16.95 -3.26 -13.32
CA LEU A 177 15.94 -4.16 -12.75
C LEU A 177 15.22 -3.46 -11.58
N TYR A 178 15.96 -2.85 -10.65
CA TYR A 178 15.39 -2.07 -9.55
C TYR A 178 14.51 -0.91 -10.06
N GLN A 179 14.98 -0.16 -11.05
CA GLN A 179 14.22 0.94 -11.67
C GLN A 179 12.93 0.45 -12.35
N SER A 180 12.97 -0.71 -13.02
CA SER A 180 11.79 -1.32 -13.64
C SER A 180 10.76 -1.77 -12.64
N ILE A 181 11.19 -2.48 -11.59
CA ILE A 181 10.31 -2.93 -10.51
C ILE A 181 9.71 -1.72 -9.79
N TYR A 182 10.51 -0.70 -9.47
CA TYR A 182 10.01 0.53 -8.86
C TYR A 182 8.94 1.20 -9.73
N ARG A 183 9.24 1.51 -11.01
CA ARG A 183 8.27 2.17 -11.93
C ARG A 183 6.98 1.34 -12.09
N GLN A 184 7.07 0.01 -12.13
CA GLN A 184 5.91 -0.89 -12.20
C GLN A 184 5.06 -0.87 -10.91
N ILE A 185 5.68 -0.90 -9.73
CA ILE A 185 4.96 -0.87 -8.44
C ILE A 185 4.30 0.49 -8.18
N VAL A 186 4.91 1.59 -8.64
CA VAL A 186 4.38 2.95 -8.48
C VAL A 186 3.57 3.43 -9.69
N HIS A 187 3.22 2.54 -10.63
CA HIS A 187 2.42 2.88 -11.81
C HIS A 187 1.01 3.36 -11.42
N VAL A 188 0.36 4.17 -12.25
CA VAL A 188 -0.94 4.79 -11.92
C VAL A 188 -2.04 3.75 -11.69
N ASP A 189 -2.11 2.73 -12.55
CA ASP A 189 -3.12 1.65 -12.44
C ASP A 189 -2.79 0.61 -11.34
N LEU A 190 -1.57 0.61 -10.78
CA LEU A 190 -1.13 -0.29 -9.70
C LEU A 190 -1.35 -1.80 -9.95
N ILE A 191 -1.45 -2.23 -11.22
CA ILE A 191 -1.74 -3.62 -11.64
C ILE A 191 -0.84 -4.67 -10.93
N PRO A 192 0.49 -4.48 -10.80
CA PRO A 192 1.32 -5.43 -10.04
C PRO A 192 0.94 -5.52 -8.56
N VAL A 193 0.61 -4.40 -7.92
CA VAL A 193 0.22 -4.35 -6.50
C VAL A 193 -1.11 -5.07 -6.29
N HIS A 194 -2.07 -4.89 -7.21
CA HIS A 194 -3.33 -5.61 -7.24
C HIS A 194 -3.10 -7.11 -7.37
N ALA A 195 -2.31 -7.52 -8.36
CA ALA A 195 -1.98 -8.93 -8.62
C ALA A 195 -1.32 -9.61 -7.42
N PHE A 196 -0.36 -8.96 -6.76
CA PHE A 196 0.32 -9.52 -5.59
C PHE A 196 -0.60 -9.70 -4.38
N SER A 197 -1.59 -8.81 -4.23
CA SER A 197 -2.44 -8.73 -3.05
C SER A 197 -3.66 -9.67 -3.14
N LYS A 198 -3.98 -10.14 -4.35
CA LYS A 198 -5.14 -11.02 -4.58
C LYS A 198 -4.95 -12.39 -3.88
N PRO A 199 -5.98 -12.89 -3.17
CA PRO A 199 -5.99 -14.19 -2.53
C PRO A 199 -5.49 -15.33 -3.41
N GLY A 200 -4.55 -16.11 -2.87
CA GLY A 200 -3.99 -17.30 -3.52
C GLY A 200 -2.85 -17.04 -4.51
N VAL A 201 -2.57 -15.78 -4.88
CA VAL A 201 -1.41 -15.45 -5.75
C VAL A 201 -0.10 -15.54 -4.98
N ILE A 202 -0.07 -15.02 -3.75
CA ILE A 202 1.04 -15.10 -2.81
C ILE A 202 0.57 -15.84 -1.55
N LYS A 203 1.41 -16.70 -0.99
CA LYS A 203 1.08 -17.47 0.22
C LYS A 203 1.18 -16.60 1.49
N PRO A 204 0.31 -16.81 2.51
CA PRO A 204 0.23 -15.94 3.69
C PRO A 204 1.53 -15.72 4.46
N GLU A 205 2.43 -16.69 4.50
CA GLU A 205 3.72 -16.57 5.17
C GLU A 205 4.63 -15.47 4.57
N ASN A 206 4.37 -15.01 3.34
CA ASN A 206 5.11 -13.93 2.70
C ASN A 206 4.41 -12.56 2.80
N TYR A 207 3.18 -12.48 3.30
CA TYR A 207 2.42 -11.21 3.32
C TYR A 207 3.11 -10.13 4.17
N SER A 208 3.72 -10.49 5.30
CA SER A 208 4.39 -9.50 6.17
C SER A 208 5.53 -8.77 5.45
N ASP A 209 6.32 -9.50 4.64
CA ASP A 209 7.48 -8.94 3.96
C ASP A 209 7.10 -8.25 2.64
N LEU A 210 6.07 -8.76 1.95
CA LEU A 210 5.39 -8.08 0.85
C LEU A 210 4.88 -6.70 1.30
N LEU A 211 4.10 -6.64 2.37
CA LEU A 211 3.47 -5.41 2.86
C LEU A 211 4.52 -4.39 3.33
N LYS A 212 5.53 -4.80 4.12
CA LYS A 212 6.63 -3.89 4.51
C LYS A 212 7.35 -3.30 3.30
N SER A 213 7.56 -4.10 2.25
CA SER A 213 8.24 -3.67 1.03
C SER A 213 7.37 -2.69 0.23
N LEU A 214 6.10 -3.02 0.02
CA LEU A 214 5.11 -2.15 -0.64
C LEU A 214 4.91 -0.84 0.12
N PHE A 215 4.86 -0.86 1.46
CA PHE A 215 4.73 0.35 2.28
C PHE A 215 5.99 1.22 2.20
N THR A 216 7.18 0.61 2.23
CA THR A 216 8.45 1.34 2.06
C THR A 216 8.52 2.01 0.68
N ILE A 217 8.16 1.30 -0.39
CA ILE A 217 8.06 1.87 -1.75
C ILE A 217 6.99 2.96 -1.81
N GLY A 218 5.84 2.77 -1.14
CA GLY A 218 4.75 3.74 -1.08
C GLY A 218 5.09 5.03 -0.32
N PHE A 219 5.83 4.94 0.79
CA PHE A 219 6.35 6.11 1.51
C PHE A 219 7.39 6.86 0.68
N TYR A 220 8.32 6.15 0.04
CA TYR A 220 9.35 6.78 -0.80
C TYR A 220 8.74 7.49 -2.02
N SER A 221 7.74 6.87 -2.67
CA SER A 221 7.09 7.41 -3.86
C SER A 221 5.94 8.39 -3.57
N GLN A 222 5.59 8.61 -2.30
CA GLN A 222 4.38 9.33 -1.88
C GLN A 222 3.08 8.77 -2.49
N LYS A 223 3.04 7.45 -2.74
CA LYS A 223 1.86 6.69 -3.24
C LYS A 223 1.34 5.67 -2.25
N PHE A 224 1.58 5.87 -0.95
CA PHE A 224 1.15 4.96 0.12
C PHE A 224 -0.37 4.71 0.13
N ILE A 225 -1.20 5.76 0.14
CA ILE A 225 -2.66 5.62 0.11
C ILE A 225 -3.15 4.84 -1.12
N PRO A 226 -2.75 5.19 -2.37
CA PRO A 226 -3.05 4.39 -3.55
C PRO A 226 -2.68 2.90 -3.40
N ILE A 227 -1.48 2.60 -2.91
CA ILE A 227 -0.98 1.23 -2.74
C ILE A 227 -1.83 0.45 -1.70
N VAL A 228 -2.11 1.04 -0.54
CA VAL A 228 -2.92 0.37 0.50
C VAL A 228 -4.38 0.21 0.07
N SER A 229 -4.91 1.19 -0.65
CA SER A 229 -6.25 1.12 -1.23
C SER A 229 -6.35 -0.02 -2.25
N THR A 230 -5.35 -0.20 -3.11
CA THR A 230 -5.27 -1.32 -4.05
C THR A 230 -5.08 -2.69 -3.35
N ILE A 231 -4.31 -2.75 -2.27
CA ILE A 231 -4.18 -3.98 -1.45
C ILE A 231 -5.56 -4.38 -0.90
N ILE A 232 -6.28 -3.46 -0.26
CA ILE A 232 -7.59 -3.73 0.35
C ILE A 232 -8.63 -4.03 -0.75
N LEU A 233 -8.65 -3.25 -1.82
CA LEU A 233 -9.46 -3.48 -3.02
C LEU A 233 -9.40 -4.92 -3.50
N SER A 234 -8.20 -5.47 -3.71
CA SER A 234 -7.97 -6.80 -4.30
C SER A 234 -8.63 -7.95 -3.53
N VAL A 235 -9.01 -7.72 -2.27
CA VAL A 235 -9.78 -8.65 -1.43
C VAL A 235 -11.27 -8.33 -1.49
N TYR A 236 -11.64 -7.05 -1.42
CA TYR A 236 -13.03 -6.60 -1.27
C TYR A 236 -13.84 -6.65 -2.58
N GLU A 237 -13.19 -6.61 -3.75
CA GLU A 237 -13.86 -6.76 -5.04
C GLU A 237 -14.35 -8.19 -5.33
N ILE A 238 -13.86 -9.19 -4.59
CA ILE A 238 -14.17 -10.60 -4.83
C ILE A 238 -15.65 -10.85 -4.50
N PRO A 239 -16.50 -11.26 -5.45
CA PRO A 239 -17.96 -11.33 -5.23
C PRO A 239 -18.40 -12.24 -4.08
N THR A 240 -17.59 -13.24 -3.73
CA THR A 240 -17.82 -14.23 -2.66
C THR A 240 -17.10 -13.92 -1.35
N VAL A 241 -16.39 -12.78 -1.23
CA VAL A 241 -15.68 -12.45 0.02
C VAL A 241 -16.65 -12.24 1.17
N THR A 242 -16.31 -12.77 2.34
CA THR A 242 -17.06 -12.63 3.61
C THR A 242 -16.22 -11.89 4.66
N ALA A 243 -16.88 -11.37 5.69
CA ALA A 243 -16.20 -10.66 6.78
C ALA A 243 -15.25 -11.56 7.57
N GLU A 244 -15.58 -12.84 7.73
CA GLU A 244 -14.73 -13.84 8.40
C GLU A 244 -13.45 -14.11 7.61
N TYR A 245 -13.53 -14.19 6.28
CA TYR A 245 -12.34 -14.33 5.44
C TYR A 245 -11.43 -13.11 5.55
N VAL A 246 -11.99 -11.89 5.41
CA VAL A 246 -11.22 -10.64 5.57
C VAL A 246 -10.51 -10.60 6.92
N SER A 247 -11.22 -11.07 7.96
CA SER A 247 -10.75 -11.14 9.34
C SER A 247 -9.91 -12.39 9.65
N SER A 248 -9.34 -13.05 8.65
CA SER A 248 -8.56 -14.28 8.85
C SER A 248 -7.06 -14.05 8.59
N PRO A 249 -6.15 -14.78 9.26
CA PRO A 249 -4.72 -14.74 8.95
C PRO A 249 -4.35 -15.17 7.52
N LEU A 250 -5.30 -15.76 6.75
CA LEU A 250 -5.15 -16.12 5.34
C LEU A 250 -5.39 -14.94 4.39
N CYS A 251 -5.99 -13.85 4.88
CA CYS A 251 -6.22 -12.61 4.16
C CYS A 251 -5.08 -11.62 4.40
N ILE A 252 -4.62 -10.94 3.35
CA ILE A 252 -3.55 -9.95 3.44
C ILE A 252 -3.91 -8.74 4.34
N VAL A 253 -5.20 -8.39 4.44
CA VAL A 253 -5.70 -7.25 5.23
C VAL A 253 -5.38 -7.40 6.72
N HIS A 254 -5.44 -8.62 7.25
CA HIS A 254 -5.08 -8.96 8.63
C HIS A 254 -3.64 -8.52 9.00
N HIS A 255 -2.72 -8.57 8.03
CA HIS A 255 -1.29 -8.30 8.23
C HIS A 255 -0.91 -6.82 8.05
N ILE A 256 -1.83 -5.95 7.62
CA ILE A 256 -1.56 -4.55 7.33
C ILE A 256 -1.10 -3.78 8.58
N ALA A 257 -1.84 -3.87 9.69
CA ALA A 257 -1.49 -3.16 10.92
C ALA A 257 -0.10 -3.51 11.49
N PRO A 258 0.27 -4.80 11.71
CA PRO A 258 1.59 -5.15 12.23
C PRO A 258 2.72 -4.85 11.23
N ALA A 259 2.48 -4.94 9.91
CA ALA A 259 3.46 -4.54 8.90
C ALA A 259 3.68 -3.01 8.89
N LEU A 260 2.63 -2.22 9.07
CA LEU A 260 2.69 -0.76 9.04
C LEU A 260 3.44 -0.19 10.25
N LEU A 261 3.16 -0.69 11.46
CA LEU A 261 3.93 -0.31 12.66
C LEU A 261 5.42 -0.67 12.54
N SER A 262 5.72 -1.86 11.97
CA SER A 262 7.10 -2.29 11.68
C SER A 262 7.81 -1.38 10.67
N ALA A 263 7.07 -0.71 9.79
CA ALA A 263 7.63 0.19 8.78
C ALA A 263 7.92 1.60 9.33
N ILE A 264 7.04 2.12 10.20
CA ILE A 264 7.04 3.52 10.69
C ILE A 264 7.94 3.73 11.93
N ASN A 265 8.19 2.71 12.76
CA ASN A 265 9.08 2.80 13.92
C ASN A 265 8.70 3.92 14.92
N ASN A 266 7.41 4.04 15.27
CA ASN A 266 6.93 5.03 16.24
C ASN A 266 7.45 4.71 17.66
N LYS A 267 8.23 5.63 18.25
CA LYS A 267 8.89 5.46 19.54
C LYS A 267 7.92 5.27 20.71
N GLU A 268 6.88 6.10 20.82
CA GLU A 268 5.91 6.06 21.91
C GLU A 268 5.18 4.71 21.96
N PHE A 269 4.83 4.17 20.79
CA PHE A 269 4.16 2.89 20.67
C PHE A 269 5.10 1.70 20.94
N ILE A 270 6.41 1.84 20.67
CA ILE A 270 7.44 0.87 21.07
C ILE A 270 7.61 0.87 22.59
N GLU A 271 7.71 2.04 23.24
CA GLU A 271 7.79 2.14 24.70
C GLU A 271 6.54 1.55 25.39
N PHE A 272 5.36 1.79 24.82
CA PHE A 272 4.11 1.17 25.25
C PHE A 272 4.15 -0.37 25.16
N LYS A 273 4.60 -0.91 24.02
CA LYS A 273 4.79 -2.34 23.81
C LYS A 273 5.72 -2.94 24.86
N ASP A 274 6.90 -2.35 25.05
CA ASP A 274 7.92 -2.87 25.95
C ASP A 274 7.44 -2.79 27.42
N LYS A 275 6.72 -1.74 27.79
CA LYS A 275 6.06 -1.61 29.10
C LYS A 275 5.06 -2.74 29.36
N ILE A 276 4.23 -3.11 28.38
CA ILE A 276 3.30 -4.25 28.51
C ILE A 276 4.05 -5.58 28.60
N ILE A 277 5.03 -5.82 27.73
CA ILE A 277 5.84 -7.05 27.74
C ILE A 277 6.51 -7.22 29.11
N ASN A 278 7.15 -6.17 29.61
CA ASN A 278 7.85 -6.19 30.90
C ASN A 278 6.88 -6.38 32.07
N TYR A 279 5.69 -5.77 32.04
CA TYR A 279 4.63 -6.01 33.03
C TYR A 279 4.23 -7.50 33.08
N ILE A 280 4.09 -8.17 31.93
CA ILE A 280 3.71 -9.59 31.87
C ILE A 280 4.88 -10.49 32.30
N LYS A 281 6.11 -10.19 31.87
CA LYS A 281 7.33 -10.94 32.25
C LYS A 281 7.71 -10.81 33.73
N SER A 282 7.34 -9.71 34.38
CA SER A 282 7.57 -9.49 35.83
C SER A 282 6.65 -10.31 36.75
N LYS A 283 5.79 -11.17 36.20
CA LYS A 283 4.94 -12.09 36.96
C LYS A 283 5.61 -13.43 37.09
N GLU A 284 5.25 -14.19 38.13
CA GLU A 284 5.65 -15.58 38.19
C GLU A 284 5.06 -16.33 36.98
N LYS A 285 5.64 -17.48 36.63
CA LYS A 285 5.09 -18.29 35.55
C LYS A 285 3.65 -18.68 35.92
N PHE A 286 2.71 -18.32 35.06
CA PHE A 286 1.29 -18.65 35.23
C PHE A 286 0.77 -19.38 33.99
N ASN A 287 -0.13 -20.32 34.20
CA ASN A 287 -1.00 -20.83 33.15
C ASN A 287 -2.41 -21.04 33.72
N ILE A 288 -3.36 -21.35 32.85
CA ILE A 288 -4.76 -21.42 33.25
C ILE A 288 -5.13 -22.62 34.12
N LEU A 289 -4.28 -23.65 34.16
CA LEU A 289 -4.49 -24.84 34.98
C LEU A 289 -3.90 -24.66 36.40
N GLU A 290 -2.72 -24.04 36.49
CA GLU A 290 -1.96 -23.88 37.74
C GLU A 290 -2.30 -22.57 38.49
N LYS A 291 -2.40 -21.45 37.77
CA LYS A 291 -2.51 -20.10 38.35
C LYS A 291 -3.52 -19.21 37.62
N PRO A 292 -4.79 -19.62 37.55
CA PRO A 292 -5.81 -18.92 36.77
C PRO A 292 -6.10 -17.51 37.28
N GLU A 293 -6.09 -17.27 38.60
CA GLU A 293 -6.31 -15.93 39.13
C GLU A 293 -5.21 -14.94 38.75
N GLU A 294 -3.95 -15.38 38.74
CA GLU A 294 -2.80 -14.55 38.37
C GLU A 294 -2.83 -14.24 36.86
N LEU A 295 -3.12 -15.26 36.04
CA LEU A 295 -3.39 -15.10 34.61
C LEU A 295 -4.53 -14.10 34.37
N GLY A 296 -5.65 -14.21 35.11
CA GLY A 296 -6.81 -13.33 34.98
C GLY A 296 -6.52 -11.89 35.38
N LYS A 297 -5.84 -11.68 36.51
CA LYS A 297 -5.38 -10.36 36.96
C LYS A 297 -4.45 -9.72 35.92
N THR A 298 -3.53 -10.49 35.36
CA THR A 298 -2.57 -10.03 34.32
C THR A 298 -3.27 -9.74 33.00
N PHE A 299 -4.14 -10.64 32.51
CA PHE A 299 -4.93 -10.48 31.28
C PHE A 299 -5.85 -9.26 31.36
N PHE A 300 -6.69 -9.15 32.40
CA PHE A 300 -7.62 -8.01 32.52
C PHE A 300 -6.92 -6.67 32.76
N THR A 301 -5.68 -6.67 33.25
CA THR A 301 -4.85 -5.46 33.36
C THR A 301 -4.23 -5.10 32.00
N THR A 302 -3.74 -6.11 31.26
CA THR A 302 -3.27 -5.95 29.88
C THR A 302 -4.37 -5.41 28.96
N MET A 303 -5.59 -5.93 29.06
CA MET A 303 -6.74 -5.41 28.30
C MET A 303 -7.10 -3.97 28.65
N LYS A 304 -6.92 -3.51 29.90
CA LYS A 304 -7.06 -2.09 30.23
C LYS A 304 -6.01 -1.25 29.52
N TYR A 305 -4.73 -1.60 29.65
CA TYR A 305 -3.65 -0.88 28.97
C TYR A 305 -3.84 -0.83 27.45
N ILE A 306 -4.35 -1.90 26.84
CA ILE A 306 -4.69 -1.93 25.40
C ILE A 306 -5.84 -0.96 25.07
N LEU A 307 -6.91 -0.92 25.86
CA LEU A 307 -8.03 0.00 25.66
C LEU A 307 -7.62 1.47 25.88
N ASP A 308 -6.74 1.71 26.85
CA ASP A 308 -6.21 3.04 27.19
C ASP A 308 -5.15 3.53 26.18
N ALA A 309 -4.62 2.65 25.32
CA ALA A 309 -3.60 2.96 24.31
C ALA A 309 -4.12 3.73 23.08
N ALA A 310 -5.40 4.07 23.04
CA ALA A 310 -6.06 4.73 21.91
C ALA A 310 -5.33 6.00 21.42
N SER A 311 -4.79 6.79 22.34
CA SER A 311 -4.04 8.03 22.07
C SER A 311 -2.60 7.80 21.58
N LEU A 312 -2.03 6.62 21.84
CA LEU A 312 -0.66 6.25 21.48
C LEU A 312 -0.57 5.63 20.07
N LEU A 313 -1.71 5.34 19.43
CA LEU A 313 -1.75 4.76 18.10
C LEU A 313 -1.42 5.81 17.04
N PRO A 314 -0.42 5.55 16.15
CA PRO A 314 -0.07 6.47 15.08
C PRO A 314 -1.26 6.83 14.18
N MET A 315 -1.34 8.09 13.75
CA MET A 315 -2.44 8.57 12.88
C MET A 315 -2.55 7.77 11.58
N SER A 316 -1.45 7.23 11.07
CA SER A 316 -1.42 6.32 9.92
C SER A 316 -2.18 5.01 10.16
N ILE A 317 -2.11 4.41 11.35
CA ILE A 317 -2.89 3.21 11.70
C ILE A 317 -4.39 3.54 11.71
N ARG A 318 -4.75 4.69 12.28
CA ARG A 318 -6.14 5.17 12.33
C ARG A 318 -6.68 5.51 10.93
N GLN A 319 -5.87 6.12 10.07
CA GLN A 319 -6.21 6.41 8.68
C GLN A 319 -6.49 5.12 7.88
N ILE A 320 -5.65 4.09 8.06
CA ILE A 320 -5.88 2.78 7.42
C ILE A 320 -7.10 2.05 8.00
N ALA A 321 -7.35 2.15 9.31
CA ALA A 321 -8.58 1.62 9.90
C ALA A 321 -9.84 2.31 9.35
N SER A 322 -9.77 3.63 9.11
CA SER A 322 -10.83 4.38 8.43
C SER A 322 -11.04 3.89 7.00
N LEU A 323 -9.97 3.62 6.25
CA LEU A 323 -10.05 3.10 4.89
C LEU A 323 -10.70 1.70 4.85
N ILE A 324 -10.26 0.79 5.73
CA ILE A 324 -10.87 -0.55 5.91
C ILE A 324 -12.35 -0.44 6.32
N SER A 325 -12.67 0.49 7.22
CA SER A 325 -14.03 0.75 7.68
C SER A 325 -14.94 1.14 6.52
N THR A 326 -14.55 2.11 5.70
CA THR A 326 -15.35 2.56 4.56
C THR A 326 -15.50 1.47 3.49
N PHE A 327 -14.43 0.72 3.18
CA PHE A 327 -14.52 -0.41 2.23
C PHE A 327 -15.44 -1.53 2.75
N ALA A 328 -15.44 -1.80 4.06
CA ALA A 328 -16.39 -2.72 4.70
C ALA A 328 -17.83 -2.22 4.69
N THR A 329 -18.07 -0.93 4.91
CA THR A 329 -19.39 -0.33 4.78
C THR A 329 -19.92 -0.44 3.34
N ILE A 330 -19.08 -0.15 2.34
CA ILE A 330 -19.42 -0.31 0.91
C ILE A 330 -19.80 -1.76 0.58
N ARG A 331 -18.99 -2.73 1.02
CA ARG A 331 -19.08 -4.13 0.61
C ARG A 331 -20.13 -4.93 1.37
N PHE A 332 -20.21 -4.76 2.69
CA PHE A 332 -21.06 -5.58 3.57
C PHE A 332 -22.28 -4.83 4.10
N ASN A 333 -22.22 -3.49 4.20
CA ASN A 333 -23.28 -2.64 4.74
C ASN A 333 -23.90 -3.18 6.05
N SER A 334 -23.04 -3.67 6.94
CA SER A 334 -23.42 -4.43 8.13
C SER A 334 -22.54 -4.04 9.31
N ARG A 335 -23.18 -3.60 10.40
CA ARG A 335 -22.48 -3.15 11.60
C ARG A 335 -21.70 -4.29 12.27
N ASN A 336 -22.22 -5.51 12.23
CA ASN A 336 -21.56 -6.68 12.85
C ASN A 336 -20.31 -7.09 12.06
N ASP A 337 -20.38 -7.07 10.74
CA ASP A 337 -19.24 -7.37 9.86
C ASP A 337 -18.14 -6.31 10.00
N LEU A 338 -18.55 -5.04 10.02
CA LEU A 338 -17.65 -3.90 10.26
C LEU A 338 -16.94 -3.99 11.63
N ILE A 339 -17.68 -4.29 12.70
CA ILE A 339 -17.09 -4.54 14.03
C ILE A 339 -16.11 -5.72 13.97
N THR A 340 -16.48 -6.82 13.33
CA THR A 340 -15.64 -8.04 13.25
C THR A 340 -14.31 -7.75 12.56
N ILE A 341 -14.35 -7.05 11.42
CA ILE A 341 -13.18 -6.68 10.62
C ILE A 341 -12.28 -5.69 11.37
N LEU A 342 -12.84 -4.61 11.92
CA LEU A 342 -12.04 -3.63 12.66
C LEU A 342 -11.45 -4.23 13.94
N SER A 343 -12.21 -5.08 14.65
CA SER A 343 -11.72 -5.75 15.85
C SER A 343 -10.61 -6.74 15.52
N ASP A 344 -10.64 -7.40 14.36
CA ASP A 344 -9.50 -8.19 13.88
C ASP A 344 -8.27 -7.34 13.56
N PHE A 345 -8.44 -6.23 12.84
CA PHE A 345 -7.35 -5.31 12.49
C PHE A 345 -6.63 -4.78 13.74
N TYR A 346 -7.37 -4.43 14.79
CA TYR A 346 -6.77 -4.06 16.08
C TYR A 346 -6.26 -5.28 16.87
N SER A 347 -6.90 -6.45 16.74
CA SER A 347 -6.39 -7.70 17.33
C SER A 347 -4.99 -8.02 16.83
N SER A 348 -4.79 -8.09 15.51
CA SER A 348 -3.47 -8.42 14.91
C SER A 348 -2.40 -7.38 15.26
N LEU A 349 -2.79 -6.10 15.36
CA LEU A 349 -1.92 -5.06 15.90
C LEU A 349 -1.42 -5.40 17.32
N PHE A 350 -2.33 -5.71 18.25
CA PHE A 350 -1.93 -6.00 19.63
C PHE A 350 -1.31 -7.39 19.81
N THR A 351 -1.72 -8.41 19.06
CA THR A 351 -1.22 -9.79 19.23
C THR A 351 0.06 -10.05 18.45
N ASP A 352 0.17 -9.53 17.24
CA ASP A 352 1.20 -9.92 16.28
C ASP A 352 2.30 -8.85 16.11
N PHE A 353 2.10 -7.66 16.68
CA PHE A 353 3.14 -6.65 16.88
C PHE A 353 3.47 -6.42 18.36
N CYS A 354 2.49 -6.06 19.21
CA CYS A 354 2.77 -5.74 20.63
C CYS A 354 3.15 -6.99 21.43
N LEU A 355 2.29 -8.00 21.47
CA LEU A 355 2.49 -9.23 22.26
C LEU A 355 3.28 -10.31 21.50
N LYS A 356 4.08 -9.92 20.50
CA LYS A 356 4.93 -10.83 19.71
C LYS A 356 6.22 -11.18 20.44
N ASP A 357 6.09 -11.92 21.55
CA ASP A 357 7.21 -12.47 22.31
C ASP A 357 7.15 -14.02 22.32
N LYS A 358 8.28 -14.68 22.62
CA LYS A 358 8.37 -16.13 22.81
C LYS A 358 8.17 -16.54 24.28
N ASP A 359 8.18 -15.58 25.20
CA ASP A 359 7.88 -15.81 26.61
C ASP A 359 6.51 -16.51 26.80
N PHE A 360 6.47 -17.39 27.79
CA PHE A 360 5.33 -18.25 28.08
C PHE A 360 4.13 -17.44 28.60
N ASN A 361 4.36 -16.53 29.56
CA ASN A 361 3.31 -15.69 30.13
C ASN A 361 2.73 -14.75 29.05
N VAL A 362 3.59 -14.15 28.22
CA VAL A 362 3.15 -13.32 27.09
C VAL A 362 2.34 -14.13 26.07
N THR A 363 2.74 -15.36 25.79
CA THR A 363 2.01 -16.26 24.86
C THR A 363 0.61 -16.61 25.37
N GLU A 364 0.43 -16.87 26.67
CA GLU A 364 -0.89 -17.15 27.25
C GLU A 364 -1.78 -15.90 27.26
N VAL A 365 -1.25 -14.74 27.65
CA VAL A 365 -2.01 -13.47 27.62
C VAL A 365 -2.41 -13.10 26.18
N ARG A 366 -1.52 -13.28 25.20
CA ARG A 366 -1.82 -13.02 23.78
C ARG A 366 -3.03 -13.82 23.28
N LYS A 367 -3.14 -15.12 23.64
CA LYS A 367 -4.29 -15.97 23.26
C LYS A 367 -5.60 -15.40 23.81
N LEU A 368 -5.62 -14.97 25.06
CA LEU A 368 -6.81 -14.39 25.70
C LEU A 368 -7.20 -13.05 25.06
N VAL A 369 -6.21 -12.18 24.76
CA VAL A 369 -6.43 -10.92 24.02
C VAL A 369 -7.05 -11.20 22.65
N TYR A 370 -6.46 -12.11 21.86
CA TYR A 370 -6.98 -12.50 20.55
C TYR A 370 -8.44 -12.98 20.62
N MET A 371 -8.75 -13.93 21.52
CA MET A 371 -10.12 -14.45 21.67
C MET A 371 -11.12 -13.34 22.06
N THR A 372 -10.69 -12.38 22.89
CA THR A 372 -11.53 -11.29 23.37
C THR A 372 -11.88 -10.29 22.26
N PHE A 373 -10.92 -9.90 21.42
CA PHE A 373 -11.18 -9.06 20.24
C PHE A 373 -12.00 -9.79 19.16
N LYS A 374 -11.93 -11.12 19.11
CA LYS A 374 -12.75 -11.95 18.21
C LYS A 374 -14.18 -12.19 18.69
N TYR A 375 -14.59 -11.67 19.85
CA TYR A 375 -15.89 -11.95 20.49
C TYR A 375 -16.17 -13.45 20.70
N ASN A 376 -15.13 -14.28 20.65
CA ASN A 376 -15.24 -15.69 20.98
C ASN A 376 -15.45 -15.79 22.48
N LYS A 377 -16.52 -16.49 22.90
CA LYS A 377 -16.63 -16.96 24.28
C LYS A 377 -15.34 -17.69 24.62
N LEU A 378 -14.74 -17.38 25.77
CA LEU A 378 -13.61 -18.15 26.26
C LEU A 378 -14.10 -19.60 26.37
N ILE A 379 -13.48 -20.48 25.56
CA ILE A 379 -13.78 -21.91 25.44
C ILE A 379 -13.90 -22.49 26.85
N PRO A 380 -14.75 -23.50 27.15
CA PRO A 380 -14.90 -24.04 28.51
C PRO A 380 -13.60 -24.42 29.25
N LYS A 381 -12.50 -24.65 28.53
CA LYS A 381 -11.14 -24.83 29.07
C LYS A 381 -10.56 -23.58 29.76
N TYR A 382 -11.09 -22.39 29.48
CA TYR A 382 -10.67 -21.09 30.00
C TYR A 382 -11.77 -20.38 30.81
N SER A 383 -12.95 -21.01 31.00
CA SER A 383 -14.10 -20.37 31.63
C SER A 383 -14.02 -20.39 33.16
N PHE A 384 -13.23 -19.49 33.73
CA PHE A 384 -13.35 -19.16 35.15
C PHE A 384 -14.68 -18.44 35.40
N PRO A 385 -15.36 -18.71 36.54
CA PRO A 385 -16.64 -18.08 36.87
C PRO A 385 -16.57 -16.55 36.73
N GLY A 386 -17.55 -15.98 36.03
CA GLY A 386 -17.65 -14.53 35.80
C GLY A 386 -16.67 -13.93 34.78
N TRP A 387 -15.72 -14.67 34.19
CA TRP A 387 -14.80 -14.08 33.19
C TRP A 387 -15.51 -13.72 31.89
N ASN A 388 -16.29 -14.66 31.32
CA ASN A 388 -17.08 -14.39 30.11
C ASN A 388 -18.09 -13.26 30.35
N GLU A 389 -18.79 -13.27 31.49
CA GLU A 389 -19.70 -12.18 31.88
C GLU A 389 -18.98 -10.83 31.97
N ARG A 390 -17.78 -10.79 32.57
CA ARG A 390 -16.96 -9.57 32.65
C ARG A 390 -16.47 -9.10 31.28
N ILE A 391 -16.13 -10.02 30.37
CA ILE A 391 -15.77 -9.68 29.00
C ILE A 391 -16.97 -9.08 28.26
N GLU A 392 -18.10 -9.81 28.22
CA GLU A 392 -19.33 -9.43 27.55
C GLU A 392 -19.91 -8.10 28.09
N LYS A 393 -19.97 -7.91 29.41
CA LYS A 393 -20.58 -6.72 30.02
C LYS A 393 -19.64 -5.50 30.10
N LYS A 394 -18.32 -5.68 30.17
CA LYS A 394 -17.36 -4.57 30.40
C LYS A 394 -16.38 -4.33 29.27
N PHE A 395 -15.77 -5.36 28.70
CA PHE A 395 -14.70 -5.17 27.70
C PHE A 395 -15.27 -5.03 26.29
N VAL A 396 -16.24 -5.86 25.89
CA VAL A 396 -16.87 -5.81 24.56
C VAL A 396 -17.42 -4.41 24.21
N PRO A 397 -18.18 -3.71 25.08
CA PRO A 397 -18.64 -2.35 24.79
C PRO A 397 -17.49 -1.33 24.65
N LEU A 398 -16.40 -1.50 25.39
CA LEU A 398 -15.22 -0.64 25.30
C LEU A 398 -14.42 -0.91 24.02
N ILE A 399 -14.29 -2.16 23.59
CA ILE A 399 -13.70 -2.52 22.29
C ILE A 399 -14.56 -1.94 21.17
N HIS A 400 -15.89 -2.10 21.20
CA HIS A 400 -16.78 -1.49 20.21
C HIS A 400 -16.56 0.02 20.11
N LYS A 401 -16.52 0.73 21.25
CA LYS A 401 -16.24 2.17 21.26
C LYS A 401 -14.85 2.48 20.67
N LEU A 402 -13.82 1.76 21.09
CA LEU A 402 -12.44 1.94 20.64
C LEU A 402 -12.33 1.80 19.11
N VAL A 403 -12.84 0.70 18.54
CA VAL A 403 -12.65 0.42 17.11
C VAL A 403 -13.36 1.43 16.20
N PHE A 404 -14.54 1.93 16.60
CA PHE A 404 -15.23 3.00 15.87
C PHE A 404 -14.57 4.37 16.04
N GLU A 405 -14.16 4.76 17.26
CA GLU A 405 -13.48 6.05 17.49
C GLU A 405 -12.15 6.16 16.74
N LEU A 406 -11.40 5.06 16.64
CA LEU A 406 -10.13 5.03 15.93
C LEU A 406 -10.28 4.92 14.41
N ALA A 407 -11.40 4.38 13.90
CA ALA A 407 -11.70 4.28 12.47
C ALA A 407 -12.40 5.53 11.89
N LYS A 408 -12.57 6.60 12.68
CA LYS A 408 -13.04 7.89 12.16
C LYS A 408 -12.07 8.45 11.12
N PRO A 409 -12.55 9.16 10.07
CA PRO A 409 -11.67 9.72 9.04
C PRO A 409 -10.72 10.78 9.62
N ILE A 410 -9.47 10.76 9.16
CA ILE A 410 -8.41 11.68 9.60
C ILE A 410 -7.70 12.25 8.37
N ASN A 411 -7.57 13.56 8.34
CA ASN A 411 -6.89 14.31 7.28
C ASN A 411 -5.39 14.41 7.57
N ASN A 412 -4.59 14.69 6.54
CA ASN A 412 -3.21 15.18 6.65
C ASN A 412 -2.26 14.29 7.48
N VAL A 413 -2.25 12.98 7.20
CA VAL A 413 -1.20 12.09 7.72
C VAL A 413 0.04 12.19 6.83
N GLU A 414 1.16 12.60 7.42
CA GLU A 414 2.45 12.67 6.73
C GLU A 414 3.20 11.34 6.83
N TYR A 415 3.89 10.98 5.74
CA TYR A 415 4.68 9.77 5.62
C TYR A 415 6.14 10.11 5.36
N GLN A 416 7.00 9.80 6.33
CA GLN A 416 8.43 10.01 6.21
C GLN A 416 9.02 9.05 5.18
N ALA A 417 9.75 9.61 4.21
CA ALA A 417 10.44 8.81 3.20
C ALA A 417 11.54 7.95 3.86
N PRO A 418 11.64 6.66 3.49
CA PRO A 418 12.70 5.77 3.99
C PRO A 418 14.05 6.10 3.33
N SER A 419 15.14 5.60 3.92
CA SER A 419 16.45 5.68 3.29
C SER A 419 16.52 4.87 1.99
N LEU A 420 17.36 5.31 1.04
CA LEU A 420 17.58 4.62 -0.24
C LEU A 420 17.97 3.15 -0.05
N LYS A 421 18.80 2.83 0.96
CA LYS A 421 19.15 1.45 1.30
C LYS A 421 17.92 0.58 1.61
N LYS A 422 16.98 1.11 2.40
CA LYS A 422 15.74 0.39 2.76
C LYS A 422 14.80 0.24 1.56
N LEU A 423 14.83 1.19 0.61
CA LEU A 423 14.15 1.08 -0.68
C LEU A 423 14.76 -0.04 -1.53
N ASP A 424 16.08 -0.10 -1.68
CA ASP A 424 16.78 -1.14 -2.46
C ASP A 424 16.54 -2.55 -1.87
N GLU A 425 16.58 -2.68 -0.54
CA GLU A 425 16.23 -3.92 0.18
C GLU A 425 14.77 -4.32 -0.09
N SER A 426 13.84 -3.37 -0.07
CA SER A 426 12.41 -3.61 -0.33
C SER A 426 12.14 -4.00 -1.78
N LEU A 427 12.76 -3.32 -2.75
CA LEU A 427 12.66 -3.69 -4.17
C LEU A 427 13.26 -5.07 -4.39
N GLY A 428 14.38 -5.40 -3.74
CA GLY A 428 15.00 -6.72 -3.80
C GLY A 428 14.11 -7.84 -3.23
N CYS A 429 13.37 -7.54 -2.15
CA CYS A 429 12.35 -8.43 -1.61
C CYS A 429 11.21 -8.66 -2.62
N ILE A 430 10.70 -7.60 -3.25
CA ILE A 430 9.68 -7.70 -4.31
C ILE A 430 10.16 -8.56 -5.49
N VAL A 431 11.39 -8.40 -5.98
CA VAL A 431 11.93 -9.27 -7.05
C VAL A 431 11.93 -10.73 -6.61
N GLY A 432 12.38 -11.03 -5.39
CA GLY A 432 12.39 -12.39 -4.84
C GLY A 432 10.99 -12.99 -4.67
N ILE A 433 9.99 -12.17 -4.33
CA ILE A 433 8.58 -12.57 -4.25
C ILE A 433 8.01 -12.87 -5.65
N ILE A 434 8.32 -12.03 -6.65
CA ILE A 434 7.89 -12.25 -8.03
C ILE A 434 8.44 -13.57 -8.55
N VAL A 435 9.76 -13.81 -8.44
CA VAL A 435 10.41 -15.05 -8.90
C VAL A 435 9.77 -16.29 -8.25
N LYS A 436 9.55 -16.27 -6.92
CA LYS A 436 8.94 -17.40 -6.20
C LYS A 436 7.51 -17.72 -6.63
N ASN A 437 6.74 -16.73 -7.10
CA ASN A 437 5.31 -16.86 -7.41
C ASN A 437 5.00 -16.51 -8.89
N GLN A 438 6.00 -16.56 -9.77
CA GLN A 438 5.99 -15.91 -11.08
C GLN A 438 4.78 -16.30 -11.95
N LYS A 439 4.44 -17.59 -12.01
CA LYS A 439 3.31 -18.08 -12.80
C LYS A 439 1.96 -17.54 -12.32
N SER A 440 1.74 -17.51 -11.00
CA SER A 440 0.49 -17.02 -10.41
C SER A 440 0.36 -15.51 -10.62
N ILE A 441 1.45 -14.77 -10.38
CA ILE A 441 1.51 -13.32 -10.57
C ILE A 441 1.30 -12.95 -12.05
N LEU A 442 2.01 -13.61 -12.97
CA LEU A 442 1.89 -13.34 -14.41
C LEU A 442 0.49 -13.65 -14.93
N LYS A 443 -0.12 -14.75 -14.49
CA LYS A 443 -1.53 -15.05 -14.82
C LYS A 443 -2.43 -13.90 -14.39
N GLU A 444 -2.29 -13.44 -13.15
CA GLU A 444 -3.14 -12.39 -12.60
C GLU A 444 -2.94 -11.03 -13.29
N VAL A 445 -1.68 -10.63 -13.52
CA VAL A 445 -1.36 -9.41 -14.28
C VAL A 445 -2.00 -9.47 -15.67
N ASN A 446 -1.87 -10.58 -16.39
CA ASN A 446 -2.48 -10.74 -17.72
C ASN A 446 -4.03 -10.70 -17.66
N GLU A 447 -4.66 -11.19 -16.59
CA GLU A 447 -6.12 -11.10 -16.41
C GLU A 447 -6.57 -9.64 -16.14
N LEU A 448 -5.83 -8.89 -15.33
CA LEU A 448 -6.04 -7.45 -15.09
C LEU A 448 -5.80 -6.61 -16.36
N GLU A 449 -4.71 -6.87 -17.08
CA GLU A 449 -4.37 -6.24 -18.37
C GLU A 449 -5.36 -6.61 -19.49
N SER A 450 -6.09 -7.72 -19.38
CA SER A 450 -7.16 -8.07 -20.33
C SER A 450 -8.47 -7.30 -20.13
N GLY A 451 -8.57 -6.43 -19.12
CA GLY A 451 -9.75 -5.60 -18.85
C GLY A 451 -10.97 -6.36 -18.34
N LYS A 452 -10.82 -7.62 -17.92
CA LYS A 452 -11.91 -8.47 -17.39
C LYS A 452 -12.44 -7.99 -16.03
N PHE A 453 -11.61 -7.29 -15.26
CA PHE A 453 -11.99 -6.70 -13.97
C PHE A 453 -12.76 -5.41 -14.20
N ARG A 454 -13.89 -5.26 -13.50
CA ARG A 454 -14.77 -4.09 -13.64
C ARG A 454 -14.48 -2.96 -12.65
N THR A 455 -13.59 -3.17 -11.67
CA THR A 455 -13.39 -2.22 -10.56
C THR A 455 -11.97 -1.68 -10.54
N THR A 456 -11.79 -0.46 -10.03
CA THR A 456 -10.48 0.19 -9.94
C THR A 456 -10.31 0.91 -8.60
N CYS A 457 -9.07 1.21 -8.22
CA CYS A 457 -8.78 1.99 -7.01
C CYS A 457 -9.53 3.33 -6.99
N LEU A 458 -9.64 4.02 -8.13
CA LEU A 458 -10.44 5.26 -8.22
C LEU A 458 -11.93 5.00 -7.96
N SER A 459 -12.51 3.95 -8.53
CA SER A 459 -13.96 3.71 -8.40
C SER A 459 -14.39 3.41 -6.97
N TRP A 460 -13.55 2.68 -6.23
CA TRP A 460 -13.73 2.44 -4.79
C TRP A 460 -13.46 3.67 -3.92
N LEU A 461 -12.45 4.49 -4.24
CA LEU A 461 -12.19 5.74 -3.51
C LEU A 461 -13.28 6.80 -3.76
N PHE A 462 -13.84 6.86 -4.97
CA PHE A 462 -15.00 7.69 -5.28
C PHE A 462 -16.26 7.22 -4.52
N ALA A 463 -16.55 5.91 -4.52
CA ALA A 463 -17.62 5.36 -3.69
C ALA A 463 -17.39 5.60 -2.19
N SER A 464 -16.13 5.57 -1.73
CA SER A 464 -15.74 5.91 -0.36
C SER A 464 -16.03 7.38 -0.04
N SER A 465 -15.72 8.32 -0.95
CA SER A 465 -16.04 9.73 -0.75
C SER A 465 -17.54 9.96 -0.52
N LEU A 466 -18.40 9.26 -1.28
CA LEU A 466 -19.86 9.32 -1.14
C LEU A 466 -20.31 8.76 0.21
N VAL A 467 -19.81 7.60 0.62
CA VAL A 467 -20.15 6.99 1.92
C VAL A 467 -19.78 7.92 3.08
N LEU A 468 -18.61 8.55 3.02
CA LEU A 468 -18.13 9.48 4.05
C LEU A 468 -18.94 10.78 4.14
N GLN A 469 -19.86 11.07 3.22
CA GLN A 469 -20.78 12.22 3.37
C GLN A 469 -21.99 11.92 4.27
N PHE A 470 -22.35 10.66 4.51
CA PHE A 470 -23.53 10.34 5.32
C PHE A 470 -23.37 10.75 6.79
N ASP A 471 -22.16 10.62 7.33
CA ASP A 471 -21.81 11.12 8.67
C ASP A 471 -22.07 12.63 8.82
N PHE A 472 -22.02 13.42 7.74
CA PHE A 472 -22.36 14.85 7.76
C PHE A 472 -23.86 15.08 7.55
N LEU A 473 -24.49 14.35 6.62
CA LEU A 473 -25.92 14.46 6.27
C LEU A 473 -26.90 13.97 7.35
N GLU A 474 -26.42 13.31 8.41
CA GLU A 474 -27.21 12.94 9.59
C GLU A 474 -27.04 13.92 10.76
N ASN A 475 -25.99 14.75 10.76
CA ASN A 475 -25.73 15.75 11.82
C ASN A 475 -26.28 17.15 11.47
N ASP A 476 -26.37 17.49 10.18
CA ASP A 476 -27.05 18.71 9.73
C ASP A 476 -28.55 18.43 9.47
N ASP A 477 -29.40 18.87 10.40
CA ASP A 477 -30.85 18.96 10.23
C ASP A 477 -31.17 19.68 8.91
N VAL A 478 -31.77 18.97 7.95
CA VAL A 478 -32.02 19.46 6.58
C VAL A 478 -33.10 20.54 6.55
N LYS A 479 -32.71 21.77 6.94
CA LYS A 479 -33.49 22.97 6.69
C LYS A 479 -33.45 23.28 5.19
N ALA A 480 -34.64 23.33 4.61
CA ALA A 480 -34.87 23.30 3.17
C ALA A 480 -34.13 24.37 2.35
N ALA A 481 -33.86 24.01 1.09
CA ALA A 481 -33.72 24.93 -0.04
C ALA A 481 -32.55 25.94 -0.03
N LYS A 482 -31.46 25.62 0.66
CA LYS A 482 -30.12 25.97 0.17
C LYS A 482 -29.33 24.67 0.04
N ALA A 483 -28.52 24.53 -1.02
CA ALA A 483 -27.59 23.41 -1.10
C ALA A 483 -26.73 23.45 0.19
N PRO A 484 -26.56 22.32 0.90
CA PRO A 484 -25.67 22.31 2.05
C PRO A 484 -24.30 22.83 1.57
N PRO A 485 -23.62 23.70 2.34
CA PRO A 485 -22.27 24.09 1.98
C PRO A 485 -21.45 22.79 1.86
N MET A 486 -21.04 22.44 0.63
CA MET A 486 -20.41 21.14 0.33
C MET A 486 -19.01 21.11 0.93
N ILE A 487 -18.97 20.90 2.24
CA ILE A 487 -17.87 21.29 3.12
C ILE A 487 -17.67 22.82 3.06
N GLY A 488 -17.33 23.43 4.18
CA GLY A 488 -16.64 24.72 4.12
C GLY A 488 -15.28 24.47 3.48
N LEU A 489 -15.14 24.65 2.16
CA LEU A 489 -13.91 24.36 1.38
C LEU A 489 -12.65 25.10 1.88
N SER A 490 -12.78 26.01 2.86
CA SER A 490 -11.73 26.86 3.44
C SER A 490 -10.43 26.17 3.90
N PRO A 491 -10.42 24.96 4.51
CA PRO A 491 -9.17 24.26 4.83
C PRO A 491 -8.77 23.22 3.77
N LEU A 492 -9.57 23.03 2.71
CA LEU A 492 -9.32 22.08 1.61
C LEU A 492 -8.86 22.76 0.31
N PHE A 493 -8.94 24.09 0.24
CA PHE A 493 -8.14 24.86 -0.70
C PHE A 493 -6.68 24.86 -0.26
N MET A 494 -5.93 23.84 -0.70
CA MET A 494 -4.55 24.10 -1.10
C MET A 494 -4.59 25.22 -2.14
N ASP A 495 -3.84 26.30 -1.91
CA ASP A 495 -3.65 27.35 -2.91
C ASP A 495 -3.26 26.72 -4.26
N LYS A 496 -3.68 27.35 -5.36
CA LYS A 496 -3.47 26.87 -6.73
C LYS A 496 -1.99 26.59 -7.01
N LYS A 497 -1.06 27.39 -6.43
CA LYS A 497 0.39 27.09 -6.39
C LYS A 497 0.70 25.74 -5.73
N ARG A 498 0.22 25.51 -4.49
CA ARG A 498 0.44 24.23 -3.76
C ARG A 498 -0.20 23.03 -4.47
N SER A 499 -1.40 23.18 -5.03
CA SER A 499 -2.05 22.14 -5.82
C SER A 499 -1.24 21.76 -7.08
N LEU A 500 -0.66 22.75 -7.76
CA LEU A 500 0.28 22.53 -8.87
C LEU A 500 1.59 21.86 -8.42
N PHE A 501 2.16 22.28 -7.29
CA PHE A 501 3.35 21.68 -6.68
C PHE A 501 3.16 20.19 -6.36
N PHE A 502 2.08 19.83 -5.65
CA PHE A 502 1.76 18.42 -5.38
C PHE A 502 1.39 17.63 -6.65
N SER A 503 0.80 18.29 -7.65
CA SER A 503 0.57 17.67 -8.97
C SER A 503 1.88 17.39 -9.71
N ALA A 504 2.89 18.25 -9.60
CA ALA A 504 4.23 18.05 -10.16
C ALA A 504 4.99 16.91 -9.46
N LEU A 505 4.93 16.86 -8.12
CA LEU A 505 5.46 15.74 -7.31
C LEU A 505 4.83 14.40 -7.75
N SER A 506 3.50 14.35 -7.94
CA SER A 506 2.79 13.13 -8.37
C SER A 506 3.19 12.63 -9.78
N LEU A 507 3.81 13.51 -10.58
CA LEU A 507 4.29 13.25 -11.94
C LEU A 507 5.78 12.90 -12.02
N GLY A 508 6.52 12.97 -10.91
CA GLY A 508 7.97 12.78 -10.90
C GLY A 508 8.73 13.90 -11.62
N ILE A 509 8.15 15.09 -11.71
CA ILE A 509 8.81 16.28 -12.27
C ILE A 509 9.74 16.85 -11.21
N ASP A 510 10.97 17.22 -11.60
CA ASP A 510 11.93 17.86 -10.71
C ASP A 510 11.38 19.20 -10.20
N CYS A 511 11.08 19.27 -8.91
CA CYS A 511 10.44 20.43 -8.27
C CYS A 511 11.41 21.54 -7.85
N THR A 512 12.72 21.41 -8.10
CA THR A 512 13.72 22.44 -7.75
C THR A 512 13.39 23.83 -8.31
N LYS A 513 12.73 23.91 -9.47
CA LYS A 513 12.29 25.18 -10.06
C LYS A 513 11.18 25.89 -9.26
N PHE A 514 10.28 25.16 -8.61
CA PHE A 514 9.19 25.75 -7.84
C PHE A 514 9.63 26.32 -6.49
N LEU A 515 10.79 25.88 -5.97
CA LEU A 515 11.36 26.39 -4.73
C LEU A 515 12.14 27.71 -4.94
N ASN A 516 12.60 27.97 -6.16
CA ASN A 516 13.36 29.18 -6.49
C ASN A 516 12.45 30.39 -6.76
N ASP A 517 11.23 30.18 -7.27
CA ASP A 517 10.27 31.26 -7.52
C ASP A 517 9.78 31.94 -6.22
N ASP A 518 9.70 31.20 -5.10
CA ASP A 518 9.35 31.75 -3.78
C ASP A 518 10.58 32.38 -3.05
N GLN A 519 11.76 32.41 -3.69
CA GLN A 519 12.96 33.14 -3.21
C GLN A 519 13.33 34.35 -4.11
N GLN A 520 12.53 34.68 -5.12
CA GLN A 520 12.80 35.80 -6.05
C GLN A 520 11.70 36.89 -6.08
N THR A 521 10.87 37.00 -5.04
CA THR A 521 9.85 38.06 -4.94
C THR A 521 10.09 39.13 -3.87
N ASP A 522 11.22 39.09 -3.15
CA ASP A 522 11.65 40.13 -2.20
C ASP A 522 12.95 40.84 -2.65
N GLU A 523 13.05 41.19 -3.94
CA GLU A 523 14.10 42.11 -4.43
C GLU A 523 13.68 42.84 -5.71
N THR A 524 12.53 43.53 -5.67
CA THR A 524 12.17 44.51 -6.71
C THR A 524 12.95 45.80 -6.52
N GLU A 525 13.90 46.07 -7.41
CA GLU A 525 14.49 47.40 -7.58
C GLU A 525 13.37 48.46 -7.72
N GLN A 526 13.26 49.36 -6.74
CA GLN A 526 12.36 50.50 -6.84
C GLN A 526 12.88 51.49 -7.88
N LYS A 527 12.38 51.39 -9.11
CA LYS A 527 12.39 52.51 -10.06
C LYS A 527 11.24 53.45 -9.69
N PRO A 528 11.51 54.73 -9.40
CA PRO A 528 10.45 55.67 -9.06
C PRO A 528 9.55 55.92 -10.27
N ILE A 529 8.25 55.71 -10.10
CA ILE A 529 7.23 56.15 -11.05
C ILE A 529 6.78 57.54 -10.59
N ASN A 530 7.25 58.59 -11.28
CA ASN A 530 6.69 59.92 -11.09
C ASN A 530 5.29 59.96 -11.70
N VAL A 531 4.27 60.11 -10.87
CA VAL A 531 2.92 60.48 -11.31
C VAL A 531 2.80 61.99 -11.18
N TYR A 532 2.50 62.66 -12.29
CA TYR A 532 2.14 64.07 -12.35
C TYR A 532 0.62 64.18 -12.52
N ASP A 533 0.01 65.19 -11.91
CA ASP A 533 -1.36 65.57 -12.25
C ASP A 533 -1.42 66.32 -13.60
N GLU A 534 -2.62 66.67 -14.06
CA GLU A 534 -2.80 67.37 -15.35
C GLU A 534 -2.26 68.82 -15.37
N ASN A 535 -1.72 69.33 -14.26
CA ASN A 535 -1.06 70.64 -14.17
C ASN A 535 0.44 70.56 -13.84
N GLY A 536 0.98 69.37 -13.55
CA GLY A 536 2.42 69.12 -13.45
C GLY A 536 3.04 69.35 -12.07
N GLU A 537 2.25 69.46 -10.99
CA GLU A 537 2.78 69.57 -9.62
C GLU A 537 2.83 68.21 -8.91
N GLN A 538 3.83 68.03 -8.06
CA GLN A 538 4.14 66.77 -7.39
C GLN A 538 3.62 66.81 -5.94
N GLN A 539 2.60 66.03 -5.61
CA GLN A 539 2.05 65.95 -4.25
C GLN A 539 2.50 64.67 -3.53
N ASN A 540 3.09 64.84 -2.35
CA ASN A 540 3.29 63.75 -1.39
C ASN A 540 2.02 63.58 -0.55
N ILE A 541 1.55 62.34 -0.42
CA ILE A 541 0.53 61.95 0.56
C ILE A 541 1.19 60.94 1.51
N GLU A 542 1.30 61.30 2.78
CA GLU A 542 1.67 60.36 3.85
C GLU A 542 0.38 59.75 4.43
N GLU A 543 0.29 58.42 4.47
CA GLU A 543 -0.63 57.73 5.40
C GLU A 543 0.20 56.91 6.39
N THR A 544 0.02 57.21 7.67
CA THR A 544 0.68 56.59 8.82
C THR A 544 -0.03 55.31 9.26
N GLU A 545 0.70 54.21 9.36
CA GLU A 545 0.35 53.12 10.29
C GLU A 545 1.27 53.19 11.52
N GLN A 546 0.66 53.25 12.71
CA GLN A 546 1.37 53.31 13.98
C GLN A 546 1.80 51.90 14.42
N THR A 547 3.08 51.74 14.77
CA THR A 547 3.54 50.64 15.64
C THR A 547 4.31 51.22 16.81
N GLU A 548 3.75 51.08 18.02
CA GLU A 548 4.42 51.25 19.31
C GLU A 548 4.81 49.83 19.81
N ASN A 549 6.10 49.55 19.98
CA ASN A 549 6.86 49.62 21.24
C ASN A 549 6.55 48.48 22.24
N GLU A 550 7.50 47.84 22.93
CA GLU A 550 8.96 48.07 23.03
C GLU A 550 9.70 46.88 23.71
N ASN A 551 11.04 46.86 23.57
CA ASN A 551 12.07 46.40 24.53
C ASN A 551 12.05 44.95 25.09
N GLU A 552 13.06 44.11 24.79
CA GLU A 552 14.48 44.12 25.23
C GLU A 552 14.71 43.64 26.68
N ILE A 553 15.64 42.67 26.85
CA ILE A 553 16.76 42.75 27.80
C ILE A 553 17.88 41.73 27.49
N LYS A 554 19.12 42.20 27.73
CA LYS A 554 20.44 41.55 27.53
C LYS A 554 21.10 41.38 28.92
N ASN A 555 22.05 40.50 29.19
CA ASN A 555 22.89 39.58 28.39
C ASN A 555 23.38 38.43 29.31
N GLU A 556 24.14 37.44 28.80
CA GLU A 556 25.57 37.20 29.15
C GLU A 556 26.08 35.76 28.87
N ILE A 557 27.37 35.70 28.53
CA ILE A 557 28.17 34.51 28.17
C ILE A 557 29.36 34.45 29.14
N ASN A 558 29.82 33.25 29.51
CA ASN A 558 31.26 32.99 29.75
C ASN A 558 31.59 31.48 29.78
N ASP A 559 32.14 31.02 28.65
CA ASP A 559 33.28 30.11 28.47
C ASP A 559 33.93 29.35 29.65
N VAL A 560 34.33 28.09 29.38
CA VAL A 560 35.75 27.62 29.26
C VAL A 560 35.85 26.08 29.44
N GLN A 561 36.39 25.39 28.41
CA GLN A 561 37.23 24.15 28.38
C GLN A 561 36.99 23.00 29.40
N SER A 562 37.07 21.70 29.04
CA SER A 562 38.30 21.06 28.51
C SER A 562 38.16 19.54 28.21
N ASN A 563 39.06 19.05 27.35
CA ASN A 563 39.66 17.71 27.25
C ASN A 563 38.92 16.52 26.62
N ASP A 564 39.64 15.93 25.65
CA ASP A 564 39.50 14.58 25.11
C ASP A 564 39.82 13.48 26.14
N ASP A 565 39.20 12.31 25.97
CA ASP A 565 39.89 11.01 25.79
C ASP A 565 38.88 9.86 25.83
N PHE A 566 38.62 9.23 24.68
CA PHE A 566 37.78 8.02 24.60
C PHE A 566 38.62 6.81 24.18
N VAL A 567 38.95 5.96 25.16
CA VAL A 567 39.71 4.72 24.95
C VAL A 567 38.81 3.64 24.34
N ALA A 568 39.28 3.01 23.27
CA ALA A 568 38.63 1.85 22.67
C ALA A 568 38.89 0.57 23.50
N TYR A 569 37.88 -0.30 23.60
CA TYR A 569 38.06 -1.66 24.13
C TYR A 569 37.40 -2.72 23.24
N ASP A 570 38.07 -3.87 23.22
CA ASP A 570 38.01 -4.97 22.26
C ASP A 570 36.64 -5.60 21.98
N SER A 571 36.46 -6.01 20.73
CA SER A 571 35.39 -6.90 20.29
C SER A 571 35.74 -8.37 20.58
N VAL A 572 35.13 -8.97 21.60
CA VAL A 572 35.23 -10.42 21.85
C VAL A 572 34.29 -11.19 20.92
N SER A 573 34.86 -12.05 20.09
CA SER A 573 34.12 -13.01 19.28
C SER A 573 33.74 -14.25 20.09
N SER A 574 32.45 -14.61 20.10
CA SER A 574 31.99 -15.88 20.68
C SER A 574 31.06 -16.62 19.72
N SER A 575 31.60 -17.67 19.10
CA SER A 575 30.86 -18.66 18.32
C SER A 575 30.14 -19.67 19.23
N SER A 576 28.86 -19.96 18.98
CA SER A 576 28.21 -21.15 19.56
C SER A 576 27.03 -21.69 18.74
N THR A 577 27.31 -22.77 18.01
CA THR A 577 26.48 -23.99 17.89
C THR A 577 24.95 -23.87 18.01
N THR A 578 24.26 -24.03 16.88
CA THR A 578 22.81 -24.30 16.83
C THR A 578 22.53 -25.78 17.14
N SER A 579 21.95 -26.08 18.31
CA SER A 579 21.41 -27.41 18.61
C SER A 579 19.99 -27.56 18.06
N VAL A 580 19.75 -28.57 17.23
CA VAL A 580 18.40 -28.93 16.76
C VAL A 580 17.63 -29.63 17.87
N PHE A 581 16.45 -29.13 18.21
CA PHE A 581 15.45 -29.84 19.01
C PHE A 581 14.10 -29.76 18.31
N ASP A 582 13.71 -30.86 17.67
CA ASP A 582 12.35 -31.05 17.16
C ASP A 582 11.39 -31.31 18.32
N TYR A 583 10.25 -30.59 18.31
CA TYR A 583 9.06 -30.96 19.08
C TYR A 583 7.82 -30.81 18.19
N PRO A 584 6.86 -31.76 18.24
CA PRO A 584 5.76 -31.80 17.30
C PRO A 584 4.70 -30.75 17.65
N PHE A 585 4.32 -29.95 16.66
CA PHE A 585 3.05 -29.22 16.73
C PHE A 585 1.90 -30.22 16.58
N ALA A 586 1.00 -30.26 17.57
CA ALA A 586 -0.25 -30.98 17.44
C ALA A 586 -1.08 -30.38 16.30
N GLU A 587 -1.54 -31.23 15.39
CA GLU A 587 -2.41 -30.82 14.29
C GLU A 587 -3.68 -30.12 14.82
N PRO A 588 -4.16 -29.04 14.19
CA PRO A 588 -5.51 -28.57 14.44
C PRO A 588 -6.49 -29.66 13.96
N ILE A 589 -7.42 -30.04 14.82
CA ILE A 589 -8.53 -30.94 14.44
C ILE A 589 -9.36 -30.22 13.38
N VAL A 590 -9.13 -30.58 12.12
CA VAL A 590 -9.94 -30.14 10.99
C VAL A 590 -11.29 -30.85 11.08
N ASP A 591 -12.35 -30.10 11.37
CA ASP A 591 -13.71 -30.60 11.23
C ASP A 591 -13.98 -30.89 9.75
N LYS A 592 -14.07 -32.18 9.40
CA LYS A 592 -14.19 -32.67 8.01
C LYS A 592 -15.60 -32.47 7.43
N ARG A 593 -16.15 -31.26 7.58
CA ARG A 593 -17.46 -30.85 7.04
C ARG A 593 -17.46 -29.55 6.25
N ALA A 594 -16.29 -28.97 5.99
CA ALA A 594 -16.08 -28.10 4.83
C ALA A 594 -15.44 -28.95 3.71
N ALA A 595 -16.27 -29.62 2.91
CA ALA A 595 -15.80 -30.36 1.75
C ALA A 595 -15.22 -29.43 0.68
N PHE A 596 -14.20 -29.90 -0.04
CA PHE A 596 -13.67 -29.25 -1.22
C PHE A 596 -14.80 -29.01 -2.23
N VAL A 597 -15.00 -27.75 -2.63
CA VAL A 597 -15.70 -27.44 -3.88
C VAL A 597 -14.62 -27.27 -4.93
N ASP A 598 -14.35 -28.35 -5.66
CA ASP A 598 -13.54 -28.28 -6.88
C ASP A 598 -14.22 -27.33 -7.87
N TYR A 599 -13.46 -26.38 -8.41
CA TYR A 599 -13.92 -25.52 -9.49
C TYR A 599 -14.03 -26.35 -10.78
N PRO A 600 -15.23 -26.49 -11.39
CA PRO A 600 -15.33 -27.18 -12.67
C PRO A 600 -14.66 -26.35 -13.76
N ILE A 601 -13.64 -26.91 -14.39
CA ILE A 601 -13.09 -26.40 -15.64
C ILE A 601 -14.16 -26.63 -16.72
N VAL A 602 -14.78 -25.54 -17.18
CA VAL A 602 -15.70 -25.60 -18.31
C VAL A 602 -14.88 -25.71 -19.59
N ASN A 603 -14.73 -26.94 -20.08
CA ASN A 603 -14.35 -27.18 -21.47
C ASN A 603 -15.53 -26.79 -22.36
N GLN A 604 -15.40 -25.71 -23.12
CA GLN A 604 -16.28 -25.46 -24.25
C GLN A 604 -15.80 -26.30 -25.44
N GLU A 605 -16.46 -27.43 -25.67
CA GLU A 605 -16.38 -28.10 -26.96
C GLU A 605 -17.10 -27.25 -28.01
N GLN A 606 -16.43 -26.99 -29.13
CA GLN A 606 -17.07 -26.43 -30.31
C GLN A 606 -17.85 -27.55 -30.99
N SER A 607 -19.17 -27.41 -31.08
CA SER A 607 -20.01 -28.25 -31.93
C SER A 607 -20.49 -27.44 -33.13
N ASP A 608 -20.16 -27.93 -34.33
CA ASP A 608 -20.55 -27.32 -35.59
C ASP A 608 -22.08 -27.19 -35.73
N ILE A 609 -22.54 -26.11 -36.37
CA ILE A 609 -23.90 -25.98 -36.89
C ILE A 609 -23.81 -25.79 -38.41
N SER A 610 -24.01 -26.88 -39.13
CA SER A 610 -24.34 -26.88 -40.55
C SER A 610 -25.86 -26.82 -40.72
N ASP A 611 -26.32 -26.01 -41.67
CA ASP A 611 -27.56 -26.12 -42.48
C ASP A 611 -28.81 -26.78 -41.87
N PHE A 612 -29.93 -26.05 -41.88
CA PHE A 612 -31.07 -26.47 -42.70
C PHE A 612 -32.03 -25.30 -43.00
N SER A 613 -32.62 -25.33 -44.20
CA SER A 613 -33.51 -24.31 -44.74
C SER A 613 -34.99 -24.61 -44.55
N SER A 614 -35.80 -23.54 -44.46
CA SER A 614 -37.18 -23.41 -45.00
C SER A 614 -38.25 -24.47 -44.71
N SER A 615 -39.34 -24.03 -44.06
CA SER A 615 -40.70 -24.09 -44.65
C SER A 615 -41.72 -23.30 -43.81
N ASP A 616 -42.67 -22.64 -44.47
CA ASP A 616 -43.77 -21.90 -43.85
C ASP A 616 -44.81 -22.79 -43.14
N VAL A 617 -45.40 -22.26 -42.05
CA VAL A 617 -46.85 -22.07 -41.78
C VAL A 617 -47.03 -21.49 -40.37
#